data_AF-A0A922VUY4-F1
#
_entry.id   AF-A0A922VUY4-F1
#
_cell.length_a   1.000
_cell.length_b   1.000
_cell.length_c   1.000
_cell.angle_alpha   90.00
_cell.angle_beta   90.00
_cell.angle_gamma   90.00
#
_symmetry.space_group_name_H-M   'P 1'
#
loop_
_entity.id
_entity.type
_entity.pdbx_description
1 polymer ?
#
loop_
_entity_poly.entity_id
_entity_poly.type
_entity_poly.pdbx_seq_one_letter_code
_entity_poly.pdbx_strand_id
1 'polypeptide(L)'
;MTRRALEWTTVDRAALAEHLQAARIDRSQAVGATSLYHCRSAGGETVAIALPDGSGLIVGLTPPAAPRFERRKKPADDGPPAAK
;
A
#
# COMPACT_ATOMS: atom_id res chain seq x y z
N MET A 1 9.51 1.46 15.95
CA MET A 1 8.95 2.21 14.81
C MET A 1 8.92 1.29 13.61
N THR A 2 7.75 0.92 13.12
CA THR A 2 7.62 0.09 11.90
C THR A 2 7.92 0.97 10.68
N ARG A 3 8.98 0.65 9.92
CA ARG A 3 9.31 1.36 8.68
C ARG A 3 8.16 1.15 7.70
N ARG A 4 7.49 2.24 7.30
CA ARG A 4 6.54 2.21 6.17
C ARG A 4 7.37 2.28 4.89
N ALA A 5 7.20 1.32 4.00
CA ALA A 5 7.83 1.32 2.69
C ALA A 5 6.93 2.10 1.71
N LEU A 6 7.56 2.67 0.68
CA LEU A 6 6.84 3.22 -0.46
C LEU A 6 6.79 2.16 -1.55
N GLU A 7 5.62 1.99 -2.13
CA GLU A 7 5.41 1.22 -3.35
C GLU A 7 5.26 2.17 -4.53
N TRP A 8 5.96 1.84 -5.61
CA TRP A 8 6.03 2.63 -6.83
C TRP A 8 5.50 1.76 -7.96
N THR A 9 4.47 2.23 -8.64
CA THR A 9 3.86 1.50 -9.74
C THR A 9 3.78 2.41 -10.96
N THR A 10 4.48 2.02 -12.03
CA THR A 10 4.32 2.65 -13.34
C THR A 10 3.02 2.16 -13.97
N VAL A 11 2.23 3.09 -14.48
CA VAL A 11 0.94 2.83 -15.12
C VAL A 11 0.88 3.53 -16.47
N ASP A 12 0.01 3.08 -17.35
CA ASP A 12 -0.28 3.82 -18.56
C ASP A 12 -1.26 4.99 -18.30
N ARG A 13 -1.54 5.76 -19.35
CA ARG A 13 -2.47 6.89 -19.30
C ARG A 13 -3.88 6.50 -18.84
N ALA A 14 -4.38 5.36 -19.27
CA ALA A 14 -5.75 4.94 -18.99
C ALA A 14 -5.90 4.55 -17.52
N ALA A 15 -4.99 3.73 -17.01
CA ALA A 15 -4.92 3.36 -15.61
C ALA A 15 -4.71 4.58 -14.69
N LEU A 16 -3.91 5.56 -15.12
CA LEU A 16 -3.77 6.81 -14.37
C LEU A 16 -5.09 7.60 -14.30
N ALA A 17 -5.80 7.71 -15.42
CA ALA A 17 -7.08 8.41 -15.46
C ALA A 17 -8.13 7.72 -14.59
N GLU A 18 -8.19 6.38 -14.62
CA GLU A 18 -9.06 5.58 -13.75
C GLU A 18 -8.75 5.81 -12.27
N HIS A 19 -7.46 5.80 -11.88
CA HIS A 19 -7.03 6.09 -10.51
C HIS A 19 -7.48 7.48 -10.05
N LEU A 20 -7.28 8.50 -10.89
CA LEU A 20 -7.67 9.87 -10.60
C LEU A 20 -9.20 10.05 -10.52
N GLN A 21 -9.96 9.28 -11.31
CA GLN A 21 -11.41 9.32 -11.29
C GLN A 21 -11.99 8.63 -10.04
N ALA A 22 -11.35 7.57 -9.56
CA ALA A 22 -11.77 6.84 -8.38
C ALA A 22 -11.35 7.50 -7.05
N ALA A 23 -10.32 8.35 -7.06
CA ALA A 23 -9.77 8.97 -5.86
C ALA A 23 -10.28 10.40 -5.62
N ARG A 24 -10.30 10.82 -4.35
CA ARG A 24 -10.44 12.24 -4.00
C ARG A 24 -9.08 12.92 -4.14
N ILE A 25 -9.03 13.99 -4.93
CA ILE A 25 -7.82 14.81 -5.10
C ILE A 25 -7.80 15.91 -4.03
N ASP A 26 -6.86 15.83 -3.10
CA ASP A 26 -6.69 16.80 -2.02
C ASP A 26 -5.82 18.00 -2.46
N ARG A 27 -4.85 17.78 -3.36
CA ARG A 27 -3.99 18.82 -3.94
C ARG A 27 -3.54 18.41 -5.35
N SER A 28 -3.41 19.40 -6.24
CA SER A 28 -2.76 19.25 -7.54
C SER A 28 -1.66 20.29 -7.72
N GLN A 29 -0.59 19.93 -8.43
CA GLN A 29 0.52 20.83 -8.72
C GLN A 29 1.21 20.44 -10.03
N ALA A 30 1.61 21.43 -10.82
CA ALA A 30 2.52 21.22 -11.95
C ALA A 30 3.96 21.50 -11.52
N VAL A 31 4.89 20.61 -11.89
CA VAL A 31 6.33 20.72 -11.66
C VAL A 31 7.04 20.43 -12.97
N GLY A 32 7.51 21.48 -13.66
CA GLY A 32 8.06 21.34 -15.00
C GLY A 32 7.00 20.81 -15.98
N ALA A 33 7.32 19.73 -16.69
CA ALA A 33 6.42 19.07 -17.63
C ALA A 33 5.57 17.94 -16.99
N THR A 34 5.56 17.87 -15.65
CA THR A 34 4.92 16.80 -14.89
C THR A 34 3.80 17.37 -14.03
N SER A 35 2.68 16.63 -13.92
CA SER A 35 1.59 16.97 -13.01
C SER A 35 1.53 15.99 -11.84
N LEU A 36 1.48 16.51 -10.62
CA LEU A 36 1.33 15.72 -9.40
C LEU A 36 -0.05 15.93 -8.80
N TYR A 37 -0.60 14.84 -8.27
CA TYR A 37 -1.90 14.80 -7.61
C TYR A 37 -1.75 14.05 -6.29
N HIS A 38 -2.10 14.70 -5.18
CA HIS A 38 -2.22 14.05 -3.89
C HIS A 38 -3.64 13.51 -3.77
N CYS A 39 -3.74 12.20 -3.67
CA CYS A 39 -4.98 11.46 -3.78
C CYS A 39 -5.27 10.70 -2.48
N ARG A 40 -6.54 10.59 -2.13
CA ARG A 40 -7.03 9.80 -1.01
C ARG A 40 -8.14 8.88 -1.48
N SER A 41 -8.02 7.60 -1.17
CA SER A 41 -9.03 6.57 -1.46
C SER A 41 -9.25 5.67 -0.25
N ALA A 42 -10.17 4.71 -0.36
CA ALA A 42 -10.35 3.67 0.65
C ALA A 42 -9.07 2.83 0.90
N GLY A 43 -8.19 2.74 -0.12
CA GLY A 43 -6.89 2.06 -0.02
C GLY A 43 -5.80 2.88 0.67
N GLY A 44 -6.06 4.15 1.00
CA GLY A 44 -5.12 5.05 1.68
C GLY A 44 -4.74 6.27 0.85
N GLU A 45 -3.68 6.95 1.31
CA GLU A 45 -3.11 8.11 0.63
C GLU A 45 -2.13 7.66 -0.45
N THR A 46 -2.22 8.30 -1.61
CA THR A 46 -1.34 8.06 -2.77
C THR A 46 -0.92 9.37 -3.41
N VAL A 47 0.22 9.36 -4.10
CA VAL A 47 0.63 10.43 -5.00
C VAL A 47 0.61 9.88 -6.42
N ALA A 48 -0.23 10.45 -7.26
CA ALA A 48 -0.29 10.14 -8.69
C ALA A 48 0.49 11.20 -9.47
N ILE A 49 1.30 10.77 -10.44
CA ILE A 49 2.20 11.62 -11.22
C ILE A 49 1.94 11.34 -12.70
N ALA A 50 1.54 12.36 -13.46
CA ALA A 50 1.44 12.29 -14.91
C ALA A 50 2.75 12.74 -15.55
N LEU A 51 3.40 11.85 -16.29
CA LEU A 51 4.68 12.08 -16.94
C LEU A 51 4.49 12.61 -18.38
N PRO A 52 5.47 13.35 -18.93
CA PRO A 52 5.36 13.97 -20.25
C PRO A 52 5.33 12.97 -21.42
N ASP A 53 5.77 11.73 -21.19
CA ASP A 53 5.72 10.64 -22.16
C ASP A 53 4.32 9.98 -22.25
N GLY A 54 3.35 10.48 -21.48
CA GLY A 54 1.99 9.97 -21.42
C GLY A 54 1.80 8.82 -20.44
N SER A 55 2.86 8.33 -19.79
CA SER A 55 2.76 7.37 -18.71
C SER A 55 2.41 8.03 -17.37
N GLY A 56 2.12 7.21 -16.37
CA GLY A 56 1.86 7.64 -15.01
C GLY A 56 2.68 6.87 -14.00
N LEU A 57 2.82 7.44 -12.81
CA LEU A 57 3.39 6.78 -11.65
C LEU A 57 2.45 6.96 -10.46
N ILE A 58 2.13 5.87 -9.78
CA ILE A 58 1.36 5.88 -8.54
C ILE A 58 2.32 5.48 -7.41
N VAL A 59 2.42 6.35 -6.40
CA VAL A 59 3.19 6.12 -5.19
C VAL A 59 2.24 5.93 -4.03
N GLY A 60 2.30 4.76 -3.38
CA GLY A 60 1.51 4.43 -2.22
C GLY A 60 2.38 4.08 -1.01
N LEU A 61 1.78 4.11 0.18
CA LEU A 61 2.40 3.55 1.38
C LEU A 61 2.03 2.08 1.50
N THR A 62 3.02 1.20 1.64
CA THR A 62 2.76 -0.18 2.07
C THR A 62 2.32 -0.16 3.53
N PRO A 63 1.13 -0.68 3.88
CA PRO A 63 0.77 -0.87 5.28
C PRO A 63 1.81 -1.73 5.98
N PRO A 64 2.23 -1.41 7.22
CA PRO A 64 3.14 -2.28 7.95
C PRO A 64 2.51 -3.67 8.06
N ALA A 65 3.27 -4.71 7.71
CA ALA A 65 2.82 -6.09 7.83
C ALA A 65 2.30 -6.32 9.25
N ALA A 66 1.06 -6.81 9.37
CA ALA A 66 0.47 -7.11 10.67
C ALA A 66 1.38 -8.08 11.43
N PRO A 67 1.60 -7.88 12.75
CA PRO A 67 2.40 -8.81 13.53
C PRO A 67 1.75 -10.19 13.45
N ARG A 68 2.48 -11.17 12.91
CA ARG A 68 2.10 -12.58 13.02
C ARG A 68 2.19 -12.93 14.50
N PHE A 69 1.06 -12.94 15.20
CA PHE A 69 0.98 -13.56 16.50
C PHE A 69 1.20 -15.06 16.30
N GLU A 70 2.41 -15.54 16.60
CA GLU A 70 2.65 -16.98 16.70
C GLU A 70 1.74 -17.53 17.79
N ARG A 71 0.80 -18.38 17.38
CA ARG A 71 -0.09 -19.09 18.29
C ARG A 71 0.79 -19.99 19.16
N ARG A 72 1.04 -19.58 20.41
CA ARG A 72 1.80 -20.37 21.39
C ARG A 72 1.20 -21.79 21.42
N LYS A 73 1.93 -22.78 20.91
CA LYS A 73 1.54 -24.19 21.04
C LYS A 73 1.44 -24.48 22.53
N LYS A 74 0.25 -24.87 22.99
CA LYS A 74 0.03 -25.40 24.33
C LYS A 74 0.97 -26.61 24.48
N PRO A 75 1.82 -26.69 25.52
CA PRO A 75 2.59 -27.90 25.75
C PRO A 75 1.60 -29.06 25.91
N ALA A 76 1.86 -30.15 25.20
CA ALA A 76 1.14 -31.39 25.39
C ALA A 76 1.32 -31.82 26.84
N ASP A 77 0.20 -32.09 27.49
CA ASP A 77 0.16 -32.65 28.82
C ASP A 77 0.56 -34.13 28.71
N ASP A 78 1.86 -34.42 28.81
CA ASP A 78 2.38 -35.79 28.94
C ASP A 78 2.18 -36.23 30.40
N GLY A 79 0.94 -36.58 30.73
CA GLY A 79 0.61 -37.33 31.94
C GLY A 79 1.09 -38.79 31.78
N PRO A 80 1.80 -39.36 32.77
CA PRO A 80 2.40 -40.70 32.65
C PRO A 80 1.33 -41.79 32.53
N PRO A 81 1.62 -42.92 31.86
CA PRO A 81 0.67 -44.01 31.73
C PRO A 81 0.39 -44.65 33.10
N ALA A 82 -0.88 -44.69 33.49
CA ALA A 82 -1.33 -45.41 34.66
C ALA A 82 -1.14 -46.91 34.44
N ALA A 83 -0.29 -47.53 35.25
CA ALA A 83 -0.19 -48.97 35.38
C ALA A 83 -1.34 -49.50 36.26
N LYS A 84 -2.15 -50.41 35.71
CA LYS A 84 -2.65 -51.60 36.41
C LYS A 84 -3.34 -52.55 35.44
#